data_AF-A0A843G1A8-F1
#
_entry.id   AF-A0A843G1A8-F1
#
_cell.length_a   1.000
_cell.length_b   1.000
_cell.length_c   1.000
_cell.angle_alpha   90.00
_cell.angle_beta   90.00
_cell.angle_gamma   90.00
#
_symmetry.space_group_name_H-M   'P 1'
#
loop_
_entity.id
_entity.type
_entity.pdbx_description
1 polymer ?
#
loop_
_entity_poly.entity_id
_entity_poly.type
_entity_poly.pdbx_seq_one_letter_code
_entity_poly.pdbx_strand_id
1 'polypeptide(L)'
;MKKALTILIMIAMLAAIAFAGCTSGSGSAGGSATAAATQTATAAPVATGTETPTDSATITITDVAGRSVVVPDNPSKIAVSGSGSSRYFAWLGATDRMVAVDFQDSSLLKRKAETRPYMLANPQIK
;
A
#
# COMPACT_ATOMS: atom_id res chain seq x y z
N MET A 1 -0.30 -49.29 -22.76
CA MET A 1 0.66 -48.40 -23.44
C MET A 1 0.23 -46.92 -23.40
N LYS A 2 -0.99 -46.56 -23.82
CA LYS A 2 -1.45 -45.15 -23.82
C LYS A 2 -1.47 -44.50 -22.42
N LYS A 3 -1.92 -45.23 -21.40
CA LYS A 3 -1.99 -44.74 -20.00
C LYS A 3 -0.61 -44.55 -19.35
N ALA A 4 0.36 -45.39 -19.71
CA ALA A 4 1.73 -45.26 -19.21
C ALA A 4 2.45 -44.05 -19.83
N LEU A 5 2.16 -43.75 -21.11
CA LEU A 5 2.69 -42.57 -21.80
C LEU A 5 2.13 -41.27 -21.21
N THR A 6 0.83 -41.23 -20.84
CA THR A 6 0.22 -40.03 -20.23
C THR A 6 0.78 -39.75 -18.82
N ILE A 7 1.07 -40.79 -18.03
CA ILE A 7 1.66 -40.64 -16.70
C ILE A 7 3.12 -40.15 -16.81
N LEU A 8 3.88 -40.63 -17.79
CA LEU A 8 5.25 -40.19 -18.01
C LEU A 8 5.34 -38.70 -18.41
N ILE A 9 4.40 -38.22 -19.23
CA ILE A 9 4.32 -36.80 -19.65
C ILE A 9 3.94 -35.89 -18.47
N MET A 10 3.04 -36.33 -17.59
CA MET A 10 2.65 -35.57 -16.39
C MET A 10 3.79 -35.45 -15.38
N ILE A 11 4.58 -36.52 -15.18
CA ILE A 11 5.76 -36.49 -14.30
C ILE A 11 6.86 -35.58 -14.87
N ALA A 12 7.05 -35.58 -16.20
CA ALA A 12 8.01 -34.70 -16.86
C ALA A 12 7.64 -33.21 -16.75
N MET A 13 6.36 -32.86 -16.81
CA MET A 13 5.91 -31.46 -16.62
C MET A 13 6.05 -30.97 -15.18
N LEU A 14 5.86 -31.85 -14.19
CA LEU A 14 5.98 -31.47 -12.78
C LEU A 14 7.43 -31.22 -12.35
N ALA A 15 8.41 -31.85 -13.01
CA ALA A 15 9.84 -31.67 -12.75
C ALA A 15 10.43 -30.37 -13.33
N ALA A 16 9.74 -29.73 -14.29
CA ALA A 16 10.24 -28.53 -14.97
C ALA A 16 10.06 -27.22 -14.17
N ILE A 17 9.35 -27.24 -13.04
CA ILE A 17 9.05 -26.04 -12.22
C ILE A 17 10.14 -25.77 -11.16
N ALA A 18 11.14 -26.66 -11.01
CA ALA A 18 12.09 -26.62 -9.90
C ALA A 18 13.42 -25.86 -10.15
N PHE A 19 13.63 -25.21 -11.30
CA PHE A 19 14.93 -24.58 -11.62
C PHE A 19 14.90 -23.12 -12.09
N ALA A 20 13.84 -22.36 -11.81
CA ALA A 20 13.87 -20.90 -11.95
C ALA A 20 14.29 -20.24 -10.64
N GLY A 21 15.60 -20.24 -10.37
CA GLY A 21 16.22 -19.31 -9.42
C GLY A 21 16.61 -18.01 -10.13
N CYS A 22 16.45 -16.87 -9.48
CA CYS A 22 17.32 -15.72 -9.71
C CYS A 22 17.90 -15.28 -8.37
N THR A 23 19.22 -15.35 -8.33
CA THR A 23 20.13 -14.91 -7.28
C THR A 23 20.16 -13.38 -7.21
N SER A 24 20.21 -12.83 -6.00
CA SER A 24 20.84 -11.53 -5.76
C SER A 24 21.45 -11.58 -4.37
N GLY A 25 22.73 -11.95 -4.33
CA GLY A 25 23.58 -11.70 -3.19
C GLY A 25 23.94 -10.21 -3.12
N SER A 26 23.85 -9.64 -1.93
CA SER A 26 24.81 -8.66 -1.41
C SER A 26 24.58 -8.54 0.08
N GLY A 27 25.57 -8.97 0.85
CA GLY A 27 25.67 -8.58 2.25
C GLY A 27 26.00 -7.08 2.33
N SER A 28 25.50 -6.44 3.39
CA SER A 28 26.22 -5.36 4.03
C SER A 28 25.77 -5.24 5.48
N ALA A 29 26.71 -5.54 6.37
CA ALA A 29 26.67 -5.11 7.75
C ALA A 29 26.83 -3.58 7.78
N GLY A 30 26.01 -2.91 8.58
CA GLY A 30 26.11 -1.46 8.77
C GLY A 30 25.28 -1.02 9.95
N GLY A 31 25.85 -1.15 11.14
CA GLY A 31 25.34 -0.46 12.31
C GLY A 31 25.51 1.05 12.16
N SER A 32 24.51 1.81 12.60
CA SER A 32 24.72 3.14 13.15
C SER A 32 23.59 3.45 14.11
N ALA A 33 23.96 3.49 15.39
CA ALA A 33 23.25 4.25 16.39
C ALA A 33 23.22 5.72 15.98
N THR A 34 22.14 6.44 16.28
CA THR A 34 22.20 7.84 16.71
C THR A 34 20.91 8.22 17.43
N ALA A 35 21.09 8.41 18.74
CA ALA A 35 20.54 9.43 19.62
C ALA A 35 19.12 9.97 19.39
N ALA A 36 18.33 9.78 20.45
CA ALA A 36 17.23 10.62 20.86
C ALA A 36 17.53 12.13 20.74
N ALA A 37 16.56 12.87 20.21
CA ALA A 37 16.40 14.27 20.48
C ALA A 37 14.93 14.53 20.85
N THR A 38 14.70 14.67 22.15
CA THR A 38 13.53 15.27 22.76
C THR A 38 13.28 16.66 22.17
N GLN A 39 12.08 16.90 21.63
CA GLN A 39 11.59 18.25 21.41
C GLN A 39 10.38 18.52 22.31
N THR A 40 10.63 19.48 23.19
CA THR A 40 9.71 20.12 24.13
C THR A 40 8.51 20.71 23.40
N ALA A 41 7.32 20.30 23.86
CA ALA A 41 6.06 20.93 23.48
C ALA A 41 6.03 22.38 23.97
N THR A 42 5.85 23.33 23.04
CA THR A 42 5.37 24.68 23.35
C THR A 42 3.98 24.80 22.76
N ALA A 43 2.98 24.87 23.66
CA ALA A 43 1.59 25.11 23.31
C ALA A 43 1.34 26.63 23.19
N ALA A 44 0.88 27.07 22.02
CA ALA A 44 0.28 28.38 21.80
C ALA A 44 -0.67 28.30 20.57
N PRO A 45 -1.67 29.19 20.49
CA PRO A 45 -3.09 28.87 20.58
C PRO A 45 -3.70 28.30 19.29
N VAL A 46 -4.79 27.53 19.48
CA VAL A 46 -5.67 27.01 18.43
C VAL A 46 -6.36 28.18 17.74
N ALA A 47 -5.85 28.57 16.57
CA ALA A 47 -6.62 29.29 15.58
C ALA A 47 -7.46 28.27 14.82
N THR A 48 -8.78 28.28 15.04
CA THR A 48 -9.74 27.58 14.18
C THR A 48 -9.81 28.35 12.86
N GLY A 49 -8.82 28.14 12.00
CA GLY A 49 -8.89 28.48 10.59
C GLY A 49 -9.58 27.34 9.86
N THR A 50 -10.73 27.61 9.25
CA THR A 50 -11.22 26.76 8.16
C THR A 50 -10.29 26.99 6.96
N GLU A 51 -9.15 26.30 6.95
CA GLU A 51 -8.28 26.27 5.78
C GLU A 51 -8.99 25.48 4.68
N THR A 52 -9.35 26.20 3.61
CA THR A 52 -9.69 25.54 2.35
C THR A 52 -8.41 24.90 1.84
N PRO A 53 -8.35 23.58 1.62
CA PRO A 53 -7.12 22.90 1.22
C PRO A 53 -6.74 23.42 -0.15
N THR A 54 -5.69 24.24 -0.18
CA THR A 54 -5.15 24.79 -1.41
C THR A 54 -4.02 23.84 -1.83
N ASP A 55 -4.28 22.98 -2.82
CA ASP A 55 -3.32 22.05 -3.44
C ASP A 55 -2.22 22.81 -4.24
N SER A 56 -1.71 23.94 -3.72
CA SER A 56 -0.74 24.79 -4.44
C SER A 56 0.70 24.32 -4.34
N ALA A 57 1.07 23.56 -3.30
CA ALA A 57 2.39 22.95 -3.19
C ALA A 57 2.40 21.60 -3.91
N THR A 58 3.47 21.32 -4.65
CA THR A 58 3.65 20.05 -5.39
C THR A 58 4.96 19.37 -5.01
N ILE A 59 4.97 18.05 -5.07
CA ILE A 59 6.15 17.19 -4.94
C ILE A 59 6.34 16.34 -6.20
N THR A 60 7.58 15.92 -6.43
CA THR A 60 7.94 15.01 -7.51
C THR A 60 8.29 13.64 -6.92
N ILE A 61 7.62 12.60 -7.41
CA ILE A 61 7.80 11.20 -7.00
C ILE A 61 8.28 10.39 -8.20
N THR A 62 9.32 9.58 -8.02
CA THR A 62 9.67 8.54 -8.99
C THR A 62 8.92 7.25 -8.66
N ASP A 63 8.09 6.77 -9.57
CA ASP A 63 7.32 5.55 -9.34
C ASP A 63 8.10 4.27 -9.66
N VAL A 64 7.48 3.11 -9.44
CA VAL A 64 8.08 1.80 -9.68
C VAL A 64 8.37 1.51 -11.16
N ALA A 65 7.76 2.26 -12.09
CA ALA A 65 8.02 2.16 -13.52
C ALA A 65 9.12 3.15 -13.97
N GLY A 66 9.75 3.89 -13.03
CA GLY A 66 10.79 4.87 -13.31
C GLY A 66 10.26 6.20 -13.86
N ARG A 67 8.95 6.45 -13.82
CA ARG A 67 8.37 7.72 -14.26
C ARG A 67 8.54 8.78 -13.17
N SER A 68 8.84 10.01 -13.58
CA SER A 68 8.80 11.19 -12.70
C SER A 68 7.40 11.78 -12.72
N VAL A 69 6.69 11.73 -11.59
CA VAL A 69 5.29 12.12 -11.44
C VAL A 69 5.19 13.29 -10.47
N VAL A 70 4.60 14.41 -10.90
CA VAL A 70 4.33 15.57 -10.06
C VAL A 70 2.92 15.45 -9.47
N VAL A 71 2.79 15.56 -8.16
CA VAL A 71 1.51 15.49 -7.42
C VAL A 71 1.44 16.61 -6.39
N PRO A 72 0.24 16.98 -5.89
CA PRO A 72 0.14 17.87 -4.74
C PRO A 72 0.90 17.29 -3.53
N ASP A 73 1.54 18.15 -2.73
CA ASP A 73 2.28 17.76 -1.52
C ASP A 73 1.34 17.17 -0.44
N ASN A 74 0.12 17.72 -0.33
CA ASN A 74 -0.87 17.28 0.66
C ASN A 74 -2.27 17.17 0.05
N PRO A 75 -2.52 16.17 -0.82
CA PRO A 75 -3.75 16.07 -1.57
C PRO A 75 -4.95 15.85 -0.64
N SER A 76 -6.01 16.62 -0.87
CA SER A 76 -7.27 16.54 -0.10
C SER A 76 -8.22 15.44 -0.58
N LYS A 77 -8.05 14.96 -1.81
CA LYS A 77 -8.92 13.96 -2.46
C LYS A 77 -8.09 12.93 -3.20
N ILE A 78 -8.20 11.68 -2.78
CA ILE A 78 -7.36 10.58 -3.26
C ILE A 78 -8.25 9.42 -3.73
N ALA A 79 -8.05 8.98 -4.98
CA ALA A 79 -8.61 7.73 -5.46
C ALA A 79 -7.63 6.59 -5.16
N VAL A 80 -8.08 5.60 -4.39
CA VAL A 80 -7.23 4.52 -3.88
C VAL A 80 -7.48 3.24 -4.66
N SER A 81 -6.42 2.71 -5.27
CA SER A 81 -6.47 1.46 -6.03
C SER A 81 -5.88 0.31 -5.22
N GLY A 82 -6.65 -0.78 -5.14
CA GLY A 82 -6.28 -1.99 -4.41
C GLY A 82 -6.39 -1.90 -2.89
N SER A 83 -6.87 -2.99 -2.29
CA SER A 83 -7.05 -3.14 -0.83
C SER A 83 -5.77 -3.04 0.01
N GLY A 84 -4.59 -3.21 -0.63
CA GLY A 84 -3.30 -2.96 0.00
C GLY A 84 -3.06 -1.47 0.26
N SER A 85 -3.45 -0.62 -0.70
CA SER A 85 -3.28 0.83 -0.61
C SER A 85 -4.21 1.43 0.46
N SER A 86 -5.49 1.03 0.50
CA SER A 86 -6.44 1.48 1.51
C SER A 86 -5.97 1.20 2.94
N ARG A 87 -5.28 0.07 3.13
CA ARG A 87 -4.67 -0.28 4.41
C ARG A 87 -3.59 0.71 4.83
N TYR A 88 -2.75 1.17 3.91
CA TYR A 88 -1.73 2.18 4.22
C TYR A 88 -2.38 3.50 4.64
N PHE A 89 -3.42 3.95 3.95
CA PHE A 89 -4.16 5.16 4.35
C PHE A 89 -4.85 5.02 5.72
N ALA A 90 -5.33 3.81 6.05
CA ALA A 90 -5.84 3.51 7.38
C ALA A 90 -4.76 3.63 8.47
N TRP A 91 -3.53 3.16 8.22
CA TRP A 91 -2.42 3.29 9.17
C TRP A 91 -1.90 4.72 9.32
N LEU A 92 -1.94 5.49 8.24
CA LEU A 92 -1.59 6.91 8.25
C LEU A 92 -2.70 7.78 8.87
N GLY A 93 -3.85 7.20 9.22
CA GLY A 93 -4.99 7.96 9.75
C GLY A 93 -5.60 8.94 8.74
N ALA A 94 -5.44 8.68 7.44
CA ALA A 94 -5.79 9.59 6.35
C ALA A 94 -6.94 9.05 5.48
N THR A 95 -7.85 8.26 6.08
CA THR A 95 -8.97 7.62 5.37
C THR A 95 -10.06 8.61 4.97
N ASP A 96 -10.13 9.76 5.64
CA ASP A 96 -11.00 10.89 5.35
C ASP A 96 -10.72 11.53 3.98
N ARG A 97 -9.51 11.36 3.45
CA ARG A 97 -9.08 11.89 2.15
C ARG A 97 -9.40 10.96 0.98
N MET A 98 -9.84 9.74 1.25
CA MET A 98 -10.16 8.74 0.24
C MET A 98 -11.54 9.04 -0.36
N VAL A 99 -11.59 9.44 -1.63
CA VAL A 99 -12.86 9.76 -2.34
C VAL A 99 -13.33 8.66 -3.27
N ALA A 100 -12.47 7.68 -3.55
CA ALA A 100 -12.81 6.49 -4.32
C ALA A 100 -11.95 5.32 -3.84
N VAL A 101 -12.54 4.12 -3.84
CA VAL A 101 -11.89 2.88 -3.45
C VAL A 101 -12.09 1.81 -4.51
N ASP A 102 -11.23 0.81 -4.48
CA ASP A 102 -11.37 -0.39 -5.31
C ASP A 102 -12.64 -1.19 -4.95
N PHE A 103 -13.16 -1.95 -5.92
CA PHE A 103 -14.35 -2.79 -5.72
C PHE A 103 -14.24 -3.69 -4.49
N GLN A 104 -13.03 -4.20 -4.20
CA GLN A 104 -12.77 -5.08 -3.05
C GLN A 104 -13.02 -4.42 -1.69
N ASP A 105 -12.86 -3.10 -1.61
CA ASP A 105 -13.12 -2.31 -0.39
C ASP A 105 -14.49 -1.63 -0.44
N SER A 106 -15.11 -1.61 -1.61
CA SER A 106 -16.41 -1.00 -1.81
C SER A 106 -17.56 -1.80 -1.18
N SER A 107 -18.61 -1.08 -0.82
CA SER A 107 -19.91 -1.58 -0.36
C SER A 107 -20.71 -2.34 -1.43
N LEU A 108 -20.24 -2.30 -2.69
CA LEU A 108 -20.79 -3.09 -3.79
C LEU A 108 -20.39 -4.57 -3.66
N LEU A 109 -19.22 -4.86 -3.10
CA LEU A 109 -18.83 -6.22 -2.77
C LEU A 109 -19.54 -6.67 -1.48
N LYS A 110 -20.59 -7.49 -1.63
CA LYS A 110 -21.31 -8.06 -0.49
C LYS A 110 -20.49 -9.17 0.16
N ARG A 111 -19.91 -8.89 1.32
CA ARG A 111 -19.29 -9.90 2.19
C ARG A 111 -20.27 -10.27 3.30
N LYS A 112 -20.33 -11.55 3.68
CA LYS A 112 -21.13 -12.02 4.83
C LYS A 112 -20.67 -11.38 6.15
N ALA A 113 -19.36 -11.19 6.28
CA ALA A 113 -18.73 -10.50 7.39
C ALA A 113 -17.43 -9.83 6.90
N GLU A 114 -17.11 -8.68 7.49
CA GLU A 114 -15.79 -8.06 7.31
C GLU A 114 -14.78 -8.73 8.24
N THR A 115 -13.60 -9.06 7.72
CA THR A 115 -12.54 -9.76 8.46
C THR A 115 -11.20 -9.03 8.38
N ARG A 116 -11.10 -7.99 7.54
CA ARG A 116 -9.88 -7.20 7.36
C ARG A 116 -9.78 -6.19 8.49
N PRO A 117 -8.72 -6.23 9.33
CA PRO A 117 -8.62 -5.37 10.51
C PRO A 117 -8.71 -3.87 10.21
N TYR A 118 -8.12 -3.42 9.10
CA TYR A 118 -8.16 -2.00 8.74
C TYR A 118 -9.57 -1.53 8.34
N MET A 119 -10.39 -2.39 7.75
CA MET A 119 -11.81 -2.09 7.45
C MET A 119 -12.66 -2.14 8.72
N LEU A 120 -12.41 -3.09 9.62
CA LEU A 120 -13.09 -3.16 10.91
C LEU A 120 -12.84 -1.92 11.76
N ALA A 121 -11.59 -1.42 11.77
CA ALA A 121 -11.21 -0.21 12.47
C ALA A 121 -11.67 1.08 11.74
N ASN A 122 -11.96 1.01 10.44
CA ASN A 122 -12.38 2.14 9.61
C ASN A 122 -13.66 1.81 8.80
N PRO A 123 -14.83 1.64 9.45
CA PRO A 123 -16.07 1.26 8.78
C PRO A 123 -16.59 2.29 7.76
N GLN A 124 -16.00 3.49 7.73
CA GLN A 124 -16.28 4.55 6.76
C GLN A 124 -15.73 4.26 5.36
N ILE A 125 -14.74 3.36 5.22
CA ILE A 125 -14.20 2.94 3.92
C ILE A 125 -15.25 2.04 3.23
N LYS A 126 -15.82 2.50 2.10
CA LYS A 126 -16.97 1.85 1.42
C LYS A 126 -17.05 2.17 -0.07
#